data_AF-A0A6H0V2F0-F1
#
_entry.id   AF-A0A6H0V2F0-F1
#
_cell.length_a   1.000
_cell.length_b   1.000
_cell.length_c   1.000
_cell.angle_alpha   90.00
_cell.angle_beta   90.00
_cell.angle_gamma   90.00
#
_symmetry.space_group_name_H-M   'P 1'
#
loop_
_entity.id
_entity.type
_entity.pdbx_description
1 polymer ?
#
loop_
_entity_poly.entity_id
_entity_poly.type
_entity_poly.pdbx_seq_one_letter_code
_entity_poly.pdbx_strand_id
1 'polypeptide(L)'
;MKIIDLLSQKFNLSVNDVLKSLELSPDYKQIDLLKSLGIYSMFETKDQHEEYIKNKLKNYHDQIASRENESKEKDQRIQDLENLQNQTLEKLNSVINNEIQKLNFYGNVKAQDLDFNELDFQNLKGSILNQAKQKKLNHKRNRTNRTTKTNKTEWKQGLWLWDRNKKLKE
;
A
#
# COMPACT_ATOMS: atom_id res chain seq x y z
N MET A 1 2.56 62.07 15.35
CA MET A 1 1.64 62.59 16.40
C MET A 1 0.31 63.10 15.86
N LYS A 2 0.24 63.89 14.77
CA LYS A 2 -1.04 64.47 14.28
C LYS A 2 -2.24 63.51 14.14
N ILE A 3 -2.01 62.25 13.79
CA ILE A 3 -3.11 61.30 13.52
C ILE A 3 -3.77 60.76 14.79
N ILE A 4 -3.00 60.49 15.86
CA ILE A 4 -3.58 60.01 17.13
C ILE A 4 -4.38 61.14 17.77
N ASP A 5 -3.90 62.37 17.70
CA ASP A 5 -4.62 63.56 18.18
C ASP A 5 -5.95 63.74 17.42
N LEU A 6 -5.93 63.57 16.09
CA LEU A 6 -7.15 63.62 15.26
C LEU A 6 -8.13 62.50 15.59
N LEU A 7 -7.65 61.28 15.84
CA LEU A 7 -8.49 60.16 16.26
C LEU A 7 -9.10 60.43 17.63
N SER A 8 -8.30 60.90 18.59
CA SER A 8 -8.77 61.31 19.93
C SER A 8 -9.88 62.35 19.83
N GLN A 9 -9.70 63.41 19.03
CA GLN A 9 -10.72 64.45 18.82
C GLN A 9 -11.98 63.91 18.16
N LYS A 10 -11.83 63.07 17.12
CA LYS A 10 -12.97 62.59 16.33
C LYS A 10 -13.83 61.56 17.08
N PHE A 11 -13.21 60.78 17.96
CA PHE A 11 -13.90 59.80 18.80
C PHE A 11 -14.20 60.31 20.21
N ASN A 12 -13.83 61.56 20.54
CA ASN A 12 -13.97 62.14 21.87
C ASN A 12 -13.36 61.27 22.97
N LEU A 13 -12.21 60.66 22.67
CA LEU A 13 -11.45 59.79 23.57
C LEU A 13 -10.18 60.51 24.01
N SER A 14 -9.61 60.14 25.16
CA SER A 14 -8.28 60.63 25.51
C SER A 14 -7.22 60.02 24.60
N VAL A 15 -6.12 60.74 24.36
CA VAL A 15 -4.97 60.24 23.58
C VAL A 15 -4.47 58.89 24.12
N ASN A 16 -4.46 58.74 25.45
CA ASN A 16 -4.05 57.50 26.11
C ASN A 16 -5.00 56.34 25.83
N ASP A 17 -6.31 56.59 25.74
CA ASP A 17 -7.30 55.55 25.43
C ASP A 17 -7.18 55.09 23.98
N VAL A 18 -6.89 56.01 23.06
CA VAL A 18 -6.63 55.68 21.64
C VAL A 18 -5.36 54.84 21.51
N LEU A 19 -4.27 55.22 22.19
CA LEU A 19 -3.02 54.45 22.19
C LEU A 19 -3.23 53.04 22.75
N LYS A 20 -3.95 52.91 23.88
CA LYS A 20 -4.30 51.60 24.44
C LYS A 20 -5.16 50.76 23.49
N SER A 21 -6.15 51.37 22.85
CA SER A 21 -7.05 50.67 21.93
C SER A 21 -6.34 50.16 20.67
N LEU A 22 -5.26 50.83 20.26
CA LEU A 22 -4.41 50.43 19.14
C LEU A 22 -3.20 49.61 19.59
N GLU A 23 -3.06 49.32 20.89
CA GLU A 23 -1.91 48.61 21.48
C GLU A 23 -0.55 49.29 21.16
N LEU A 24 -0.53 50.63 21.08
CA LEU A 24 0.65 51.42 20.73
C LEU A 24 1.34 52.00 21.96
N SER A 25 2.68 52.01 21.95
CA SER A 25 3.48 52.73 22.95
C SER A 25 3.47 54.25 22.67
N PRO A 26 3.82 55.11 23.65
CA PRO A 26 3.94 56.55 23.44
C PRO A 26 4.94 56.92 22.33
N ASP A 27 5.96 56.08 22.16
CA ASP A 27 7.09 56.26 21.23
C ASP A 27 6.93 55.43 19.95
N TYR A 28 5.70 55.06 19.60
CA TYR A 28 5.40 54.18 18.47
C TYR A 28 5.97 54.72 17.15
N LYS A 29 6.48 53.83 16.30
CA LYS A 29 6.88 54.19 14.94
C LYS A 29 5.67 54.15 14.02
N GLN A 30 5.74 54.85 12.89
CA GLN A 30 4.67 54.84 11.89
C GLN A 30 4.28 53.42 11.46
N ILE A 31 5.26 52.51 11.37
CA ILE A 31 5.03 51.11 11.03
C ILE A 31 4.20 50.36 12.07
N ASP A 32 4.30 50.72 13.35
CA ASP A 32 3.56 50.08 14.44
C ASP A 32 2.09 50.51 14.42
N LEU A 33 1.84 51.79 14.13
CA LEU A 33 0.48 52.28 13.87
C LEU A 33 -0.16 51.57 12.68
N LEU A 34 0.57 51.41 11.58
CA LEU A 34 0.04 50.72 10.40
C LEU A 34 -0.31 49.26 10.70
N LYS A 35 0.54 48.55 11.45
CA LYS A 35 0.25 47.19 11.92
C LYS A 35 -1.01 47.14 12.80
N SER A 36 -1.18 48.10 13.72
CA SER A 36 -2.39 48.17 14.56
C SER A 36 -3.68 48.39 13.75
N LEU A 37 -3.56 49.02 12.59
CA LEU A 37 -4.65 49.23 11.64
C LEU A 37 -4.82 48.06 10.65
N GLY A 38 -4.08 46.96 10.83
CA GLY A 38 -4.11 45.79 9.94
C GLY A 38 -3.36 45.98 8.61
N ILE A 39 -2.56 47.03 8.48
CA ILE A 39 -1.76 47.32 7.29
C ILE A 39 -0.34 46.77 7.50
N TYR A 40 -0.09 45.58 6.93
CA TYR A 40 1.19 44.86 7.06
C TYR A 40 2.15 45.10 5.89
N SER A 41 1.69 45.75 4.82
CA SER A 41 2.44 45.96 3.58
C SER A 41 2.57 47.44 3.28
N MET A 42 3.32 48.14 4.12
CA MET A 42 3.79 49.50 3.83
C MET A 42 5.31 49.51 3.99
N PHE A 43 6.00 49.90 2.93
CA PHE A 43 7.46 49.97 2.88
C PHE A 43 7.85 51.44 2.95
N GLU A 44 8.77 51.79 3.85
CA GLU A 44 9.21 53.19 4.01
C GLU A 44 10.05 53.63 2.82
N THR A 45 10.79 52.69 2.22
CA THR A 45 11.65 52.95 1.05
C THR A 45 11.39 51.95 -0.07
N LYS A 46 11.75 52.35 -1.29
CA LYS A 46 11.74 51.48 -2.46
C LYS A 46 12.64 50.25 -2.25
N ASP A 47 13.78 50.41 -1.60
CA ASP A 47 14.74 49.33 -1.36
C ASP A 47 14.15 48.23 -0.45
N GLN A 48 13.43 48.61 0.62
CA GLN A 48 12.75 47.66 1.50
C GLN A 48 11.68 46.85 0.75
N HIS A 49 10.96 47.50 -0.17
CA HIS A 49 9.98 46.83 -1.02
C HIS A 49 10.64 45.85 -2.01
N GLU A 50 11.73 46.27 -2.67
CA GLU A 50 12.49 45.40 -3.57
C GLU A 50 13.07 44.18 -2.84
N GLU A 51 13.60 44.37 -1.63
CA GLU A 51 14.13 43.28 -0.81
C GLU A 51 13.03 42.29 -0.41
N TYR A 52 11.87 42.79 0.01
CA TYR A 52 10.72 41.94 0.31
C TYR A 52 10.29 41.10 -0.91
N ILE A 53 10.18 41.74 -2.08
CA ILE A 53 9.84 41.04 -3.33
C ILE A 53 10.88 39.98 -3.66
N LYS A 54 12.18 40.30 -3.60
CA LYS A 54 13.27 39.35 -3.87
C LYS A 54 13.21 38.16 -2.92
N ASN A 55 12.99 38.39 -1.63
CA ASN A 55 12.88 37.34 -0.62
C ASN A 55 11.64 36.45 -0.87
N LYS A 56 10.50 37.05 -1.22
CA LYS A 56 9.30 36.28 -1.59
C LYS A 56 9.52 35.44 -2.84
N LEU A 57 10.10 36.00 -3.89
CA LEU A 57 10.39 35.29 -5.12
C LEU A 57 11.36 34.13 -4.90
N LYS A 58 12.42 34.36 -4.11
CA LYS A 58 13.36 33.31 -3.72
C LYS A 58 12.66 32.16 -2.99
N ASN A 59 11.85 32.49 -1.97
CA ASN A 59 11.11 31.48 -1.21
C ASN A 59 10.14 30.68 -2.10
N TYR A 60 9.47 31.32 -3.06
CA TYR A 60 8.63 30.61 -4.02
C TYR A 60 9.44 29.71 -4.94
N HIS A 61 10.61 30.19 -5.40
CA HIS A 61 11.50 29.38 -6.23
C HIS A 61 11.99 28.13 -5.50
N ASP A 62 12.41 28.28 -4.24
CA ASP A 62 12.84 27.16 -3.39
C ASP A 62 11.70 26.15 -3.15
N GLN A 63 10.47 26.64 -2.92
CA GLN A 63 9.28 25.79 -2.78
C GLN A 63 8.94 25.03 -4.07
N ILE A 64 9.07 25.67 -5.23
CA ILE A 64 8.85 25.03 -6.53
C ILE A 64 9.89 23.94 -6.75
N ALA A 65 11.17 24.25 -6.56
CA ALA A 65 12.26 23.29 -6.72
C ALA A 65 12.10 22.07 -5.80
N SER A 66 11.70 22.29 -4.54
CA SER A 66 11.40 21.20 -3.59
C SER A 66 10.26 20.30 -4.10
N ARG A 67 9.15 20.90 -4.56
CA ARG A 67 8.00 20.14 -5.07
C ARG A 67 8.32 19.36 -6.35
N GLU A 68 9.13 19.94 -7.24
CA GLU A 68 9.58 19.26 -8.45
C GLU A 68 10.43 18.03 -8.13
N ASN A 69 11.33 18.14 -7.14
CA ASN A 69 12.15 17.01 -6.69
C ASN A 69 11.28 15.92 -6.05
N GLU A 70 10.36 16.29 -5.16
CA GLU A 70 9.41 15.34 -4.57
C GLU A 70 8.55 14.62 -5.63
N SER A 71 8.13 15.33 -6.69
CA SER A 71 7.38 14.73 -7.80
C SER A 71 8.23 13.70 -8.53
N LYS A 72 9.47 14.05 -8.89
CA LYS A 72 10.39 13.13 -9.58
C LYS A 72 10.68 11.88 -8.76
N GLU A 73 10.90 12.02 -7.45
CA GLU A 73 11.12 10.88 -6.56
C GLU A 73 9.90 9.97 -6.47
N LYS A 74 8.69 10.53 -6.44
CA LYS A 74 7.44 9.76 -6.43
C LYS A 74 7.24 9.03 -7.75
N ASP A 75 7.45 9.69 -8.88
CA ASP A 75 7.33 9.08 -10.20
C ASP A 75 8.32 7.90 -10.36
N GLN A 76 9.55 8.07 -9.88
CA GLN A 76 10.54 7.02 -9.90
C GLN A 76 10.16 5.84 -8.99
N ARG A 77 9.64 6.10 -7.79
CA ARG A 77 9.12 5.05 -6.91
C ARG A 77 7.94 4.30 -7.52
N ILE A 78 7.06 4.99 -8.24
CA ILE A 78 5.93 4.34 -8.94
C ILE A 78 6.48 3.38 -9.99
N GLN A 79 7.42 3.83 -10.83
CA GLN A 79 8.06 2.99 -11.84
C GLN A 79 8.75 1.77 -11.23
N ASP A 80 9.47 1.94 -10.12
CA ASP A 80 10.14 0.85 -9.42
C ASP A 80 9.13 -0.18 -8.87
N LEU A 81 8.01 0.29 -8.31
CA LEU A 81 6.94 -0.59 -7.82
C LEU A 81 6.22 -1.33 -8.94
N GLU A 82 5.94 -0.66 -10.07
CA GLU A 82 5.35 -1.29 -11.25
C GLU A 82 6.28 -2.37 -11.83
N ASN A 83 7.58 -2.08 -11.92
CA ASN A 83 8.59 -3.05 -12.34
C ASN A 83 8.64 -4.27 -11.40
N LEU A 84 8.66 -4.03 -10.08
CA LEU A 84 8.68 -5.10 -9.08
C LEU A 84 7.39 -5.94 -9.11
N GLN A 85 6.24 -5.30 -9.30
CA GLN A 85 4.96 -5.97 -9.47
C GLN A 85 4.98 -6.89 -10.69
N ASN A 86 5.44 -6.39 -11.85
CA ASN A 86 5.52 -7.17 -13.08
C ASN A 86 6.45 -8.37 -12.93
N GLN A 87 7.65 -8.17 -12.37
CA GLN A 87 8.59 -9.27 -12.10
C GLN A 87 8.02 -10.32 -11.15
N THR A 88 7.25 -9.88 -10.15
CA THR A 88 6.63 -10.78 -9.17
C THR A 88 5.50 -11.59 -9.82
N LEU A 89 4.66 -10.94 -10.63
CA LEU A 89 3.60 -11.60 -11.38
C LEU A 89 4.16 -12.62 -12.37
N GLU A 90 5.24 -12.30 -13.09
CA GLU A 90 5.91 -13.24 -13.99
C GLU A 90 6.43 -14.48 -13.25
N LYS A 91 7.09 -14.28 -12.11
CA LYS A 91 7.57 -15.40 -11.27
C LYS A 91 6.42 -16.26 -10.76
N LEU A 92 5.35 -15.65 -10.26
CA LEU A 92 4.18 -16.38 -9.79
C LEU A 92 3.50 -17.16 -10.90
N ASN A 93 3.29 -16.54 -12.07
CA ASN A 93 2.77 -17.21 -13.26
C ASN A 93 3.63 -18.41 -13.65
N SER A 94 4.96 -18.29 -13.61
CA SER A 94 5.88 -19.39 -13.89
C SER A 94 5.70 -20.56 -12.91
N VAL A 95 5.66 -20.28 -11.60
CA VAL A 95 5.46 -21.31 -10.56
C VAL A 95 4.13 -22.04 -10.76
N ILE A 96 3.04 -21.31 -11.00
CA ILE A 96 1.71 -21.88 -11.20
C ILE A 96 1.66 -22.70 -12.48
N ASN A 97 2.19 -22.20 -13.59
CA ASN A 97 2.24 -22.92 -14.86
C ASN A 97 3.03 -24.23 -14.73
N ASN A 98 4.16 -24.22 -14.02
CA ASN A 98 4.93 -25.44 -13.74
C ASN A 98 4.10 -26.47 -12.97
N GLU A 99 3.28 -26.04 -12.00
CA GLU A 99 2.42 -26.95 -11.24
C GLU A 99 1.22 -27.45 -12.07
N ILE A 100 0.62 -26.61 -12.90
CA ILE A 100 -0.42 -27.00 -13.87
C ILE A 100 0.10 -28.08 -14.83
N GLN A 101 1.32 -27.91 -15.35
CA GLN A 101 1.96 -28.90 -16.22
C GLN A 101 2.12 -30.26 -15.54
N LYS A 102 2.48 -30.30 -14.25
CA LYS A 102 2.55 -31.56 -13.48
C LYS A 102 1.19 -32.23 -13.30
N LEU A 103 0.11 -31.44 -13.27
CA LEU A 103 -1.25 -31.91 -13.02
C LEU A 103 -1.94 -32.51 -14.25
N ASN A 104 -1.38 -32.39 -15.46
CA ASN A 104 -1.88 -32.99 -16.70
C ASN A 104 -3.40 -32.71 -16.93
N PHE A 105 -3.77 -31.43 -16.92
CA PHE A 105 -5.12 -31.00 -17.31
C PHE A 105 -5.42 -31.36 -18.77
N TYR A 106 -6.70 -31.62 -19.09
CA TYR A 106 -7.17 -31.72 -20.47
C TYR A 106 -7.45 -30.31 -21.00
N GLY A 107 -6.64 -29.86 -21.97
CA GLY A 107 -6.71 -28.52 -22.56
C GLY A 107 -5.57 -27.61 -22.11
N ASN A 108 -5.48 -26.42 -22.73
CA ASN A 108 -4.43 -25.43 -22.43
C ASN A 108 -4.83 -24.55 -21.24
N VAL A 109 -4.90 -25.14 -20.04
CA VAL A 109 -5.07 -24.37 -18.79
C VAL A 109 -3.80 -23.59 -18.52
N LYS A 110 -3.91 -22.29 -18.26
CA LYS A 110 -2.80 -21.40 -17.91
C LYS A 110 -3.01 -20.79 -16.54
N ALA A 111 -1.95 -20.24 -15.96
CA ALA A 111 -2.01 -19.51 -14.70
C ALA A 111 -3.04 -18.35 -14.74
N GLN A 112 -3.23 -17.69 -15.89
CA GLN A 112 -4.23 -16.63 -16.05
C GLN A 112 -5.68 -17.11 -15.89
N ASP A 113 -5.94 -18.42 -16.02
CA ASP A 113 -7.28 -19.00 -15.85
C ASP A 113 -7.63 -19.22 -14.37
N LEU A 114 -6.70 -18.97 -13.44
CA LEU A 114 -6.84 -19.15 -11.99
C LEU A 114 -6.92 -17.79 -11.29
N ASP A 115 -7.66 -17.75 -10.18
CA ASP A 115 -7.68 -16.56 -9.32
C ASP A 115 -6.54 -16.65 -8.30
N PHE A 116 -5.59 -15.73 -8.40
CA PHE A 116 -4.39 -15.67 -7.55
C PHE A 116 -4.73 -15.37 -6.09
N ASN A 117 -5.84 -14.66 -5.81
CA ASN A 117 -6.25 -14.33 -4.45
C ASN A 117 -6.81 -15.54 -3.69
N GLU A 118 -7.30 -16.53 -4.42
CA GLU A 118 -7.87 -17.76 -3.88
C GLU A 118 -6.87 -18.93 -3.91
N LEU A 119 -5.64 -18.70 -4.37
CA LEU A 119 -4.58 -19.72 -4.39
C LEU A 119 -3.93 -19.85 -3.02
N ASP A 120 -4.01 -21.06 -2.47
CA ASP A 120 -3.22 -21.44 -1.29
C ASP A 120 -1.85 -21.93 -1.75
N PHE A 121 -0.83 -21.09 -1.60
CA PHE A 121 0.55 -21.42 -1.98
C PHE A 121 1.21 -22.47 -1.09
N GLN A 122 0.69 -22.75 0.11
CA GLN A 122 1.18 -23.86 0.95
C GLN A 122 0.71 -25.22 0.41
N ASN A 123 -0.45 -25.24 -0.26
CA ASN A 123 -1.00 -26.42 -0.93
C ASN A 123 -1.44 -26.09 -2.37
N LEU A 124 -0.49 -25.59 -3.16
CA LEU A 124 -0.75 -25.06 -4.50
C LEU A 124 -1.47 -26.08 -5.39
N LYS A 125 -1.04 -27.34 -5.36
CA LYS A 125 -1.65 -28.44 -6.10
C LYS A 125 -3.13 -28.63 -5.75
N GLY A 126 -3.45 -28.66 -4.45
CA GLY A 126 -4.81 -28.85 -3.96
C GLY A 126 -5.72 -27.68 -4.33
N SER A 127 -5.20 -26.45 -4.18
CA SER A 127 -5.93 -25.23 -4.53
C SER A 127 -6.20 -25.13 -6.04
N ILE A 128 -5.21 -25.39 -6.90
CA ILE A 128 -5.39 -25.43 -8.37
C ILE A 128 -6.46 -26.45 -8.76
N LEU A 129 -6.45 -27.65 -8.17
CA LEU A 129 -7.46 -28.68 -8.46
C LEU A 129 -8.86 -28.30 -7.96
N ASN A 130 -8.97 -27.56 -6.85
CA ASN A 130 -10.25 -27.10 -6.32
C ASN A 130 -10.85 -26.01 -7.22
N GLN A 131 -10.05 -25.02 -7.62
CA GLN A 131 -10.49 -24.00 -8.58
C GLN A 131 -10.83 -24.64 -9.93
N ALA A 132 -10.03 -25.59 -10.40
CA ALA A 132 -10.32 -26.32 -11.63
C ALA A 132 -11.66 -27.08 -11.57
N LYS A 133 -12.00 -27.71 -10.44
CA LYS A 133 -13.31 -28.35 -10.25
C LYS A 133 -14.46 -27.35 -10.27
N GLN A 134 -14.31 -26.20 -9.60
CA GLN A 134 -15.32 -25.14 -9.59
C GLN A 134 -15.55 -24.58 -11.00
N LYS A 135 -14.47 -24.40 -11.77
CA LYS A 135 -14.50 -23.94 -13.17
C LYS A 135 -14.76 -25.04 -14.20
N LYS A 136 -15.06 -26.28 -13.77
CA LYS A 136 -15.31 -27.47 -14.62
C LYS A 136 -14.17 -27.79 -15.61
N LEU A 137 -12.92 -27.51 -15.24
CA LEU A 137 -11.74 -27.89 -16.01
C LEU A 137 -11.44 -29.38 -15.81
N ASN A 138 -11.43 -30.15 -16.89
CA ASN A 138 -11.18 -31.59 -16.87
C ASN A 138 -9.69 -31.88 -16.66
N HIS A 139 -9.34 -32.82 -15.77
CA HIS A 139 -7.95 -33.27 -15.57
C HIS A 139 -7.83 -34.79 -15.63
N LYS A 140 -6.69 -35.30 -16.12
CA LYS A 140 -6.41 -36.74 -16.05
C LYS A 140 -6.23 -37.15 -14.59
N ARG A 141 -7.14 -37.97 -14.07
CA ARG A 141 -6.87 -38.69 -12.82
C ARG A 141 -5.72 -39.65 -13.09
N ASN A 142 -4.53 -39.36 -12.56
CA ASN A 142 -3.52 -40.40 -12.38
C ASN A 142 -4.14 -41.44 -11.45
N ARG A 143 -4.52 -42.58 -12.02
CA ARG A 143 -4.79 -43.79 -11.24
C ARG A 143 -3.47 -44.14 -10.57
N THR A 144 -3.31 -43.73 -9.31
CA THR A 144 -2.35 -44.40 -8.44
C THR A 144 -2.76 -45.86 -8.45
N ASN A 145 -1.85 -46.74 -8.87
CA ASN A 145 -2.04 -48.18 -8.75
C ASN A 145 -2.28 -48.46 -7.27
N ARG A 146 -3.55 -48.61 -6.88
CA ARG A 146 -3.92 -49.30 -5.65
C ARG A 146 -3.32 -50.68 -5.82
N THR A 147 -2.16 -50.92 -5.21
CA THR A 147 -1.75 -52.27 -4.86
C THR A 147 -2.84 -52.79 -3.93
N THR A 148 -3.79 -53.51 -4.51
CA THR A 148 -4.63 -54.43 -3.76
C THR A 148 -3.69 -55.43 -3.12
N LYS A 149 -3.30 -55.17 -1.87
CA LYS A 149 -2.88 -56.25 -0.96
C LYS A 149 -4.10 -57.14 -0.77
N THR A 150 -4.27 -58.10 -1.66
CA THR A 150 -5.09 -59.30 -1.43
C THR A 150 -4.39 -60.14 -0.38
N ASN A 151 -4.54 -59.76 0.89
CA ASN A 151 -4.22 -60.63 2.03
C ASN A 151 -5.53 -61.11 2.65
N LYS A 152 -6.05 -62.20 2.07
CA LYS A 152 -7.10 -63.13 2.54
C LYS A 152 -7.53 -63.82 1.23
N THR A 153 -7.18 -65.05 0.93
CA THR A 153 -7.50 -66.25 1.73
C THR A 153 -6.66 -67.42 1.22
N GLU A 154 -5.56 -67.78 1.88
CA GLU A 154 -4.81 -69.02 1.58
C GLU A 154 -4.20 -69.57 2.87
N TRP A 155 -5.05 -69.94 3.83
CA TRP A 155 -4.69 -70.86 4.92
C TRP A 155 -5.90 -71.72 5.29
N LYS A 156 -6.29 -72.62 4.38
CA LYS A 156 -7.17 -73.76 4.70
C LYS A 156 -6.74 -75.06 3.99
N GLN A 157 -5.45 -75.26 3.80
CA GLN A 157 -4.91 -76.58 3.43
C GLN A 157 -3.93 -77.17 4.46
N GLY A 158 -3.69 -76.50 5.59
CA GLY A 158 -2.86 -77.02 6.69
C GLY A 158 -3.63 -77.57 7.90
N LEU A 159 -4.95 -77.37 7.99
CA LEU A 159 -5.75 -77.71 9.19
C LEU A 159 -6.53 -79.02 9.09
N TRP A 160 -6.41 -79.76 7.97
CA TRP A 160 -7.03 -81.08 7.81
C TRP A 160 -6.09 -82.27 8.07
N LEU A 161 -4.81 -82.01 8.36
CA LEU A 161 -3.80 -83.04 8.63
C LEU A 161 -3.42 -83.19 10.12
N TRP A 162 -3.88 -82.29 11.00
CA TRP A 162 -3.60 -82.40 12.44
C TRP A 162 -4.69 -83.17 13.21
N ASP A 163 -5.95 -83.11 12.77
CA ASP A 163 -7.07 -83.80 13.45
C ASP A 163 -7.24 -85.29 13.10
N ARG A 164 -6.49 -85.84 12.12
CA ARG A 164 -6.48 -87.29 11.85
C ARG A 164 -5.50 -88.08 12.69
N ASN A 165 -4.45 -87.46 13.22
CA ASN A 165 -3.42 -88.16 14.01
C ASN A 165 -3.69 -88.21 15.52
N LYS A 166 -4.79 -87.61 16.00
CA LYS A 166 -5.18 -87.67 17.41
C LYS A 166 -6.28 -88.70 17.74
N LYS A 167 -6.84 -89.37 16.73
CA LYS A 167 -7.90 -90.39 16.87
C LYS A 167 -7.43 -91.84 16.67
N LEU A 168 -6.13 -92.09 16.64
CA LEU A 168 -5.53 -93.43 16.51
C LEU A 168 -4.57 -93.79 17.66
N LYS A 169 -4.70 -93.13 18.82
CA LYS A 169 -3.88 -93.39 20.02
C LYS A 169 -4.66 -93.46 21.34
N GLU A 170 -5.91 -93.89 21.27
CA GLU A 170 -6.69 -94.46 22.38
C GLU A 170 -7.55 -95.60 21.80
#